data_AF-A0A3D1XWU6-F1
#
_entry.id   AF-A0A3D1XWU6-F1
#
_cell.length_a   1.000
_cell.length_b   1.000
_cell.length_c   1.000
_cell.angle_alpha   90.00
_cell.angle_beta   90.00
_cell.angle_gamma   90.00
#
_symmetry.space_group_name_H-M   'P 1'
#
loop_
_entity.id
_entity.type
_entity.pdbx_description
1 polymer ?
#
loop_
_entity_poly.entity_id
_entity_poly.type
_entity_poly.pdbx_seq_one_letter_code
_entity_poly.pdbx_strand_id
1 'polypeptide(L)'
;MSDELEKRGIKLEVILGKERLILEEDGYLLSQERIGSEQFGLRCSIPKREKLMPLCFNVDGNKNITLMKLRSEDERFSVFSKKISVTKTDFNILTTHYPENNLRILFPEEKGRFEIWEVAIVSQDGLFFLTEQKTYEAQCFREDNGKMICPRFETKTQWPQLMTVVKPILEKEELPPTPKNTPPSPTKAMGFSKNHGKVVWWNLAQGWGEIVLDAKGTTAKVHWKGILPNPKRRLKSLLPGQIISYRKLDQARGRTGFLLEAKKVSPLEREEKNANC
;
A
#
# COMPACT_ATOMS: atom_id res chain seq x y z
N MET A 1 -9.78 8.83 -4.12
CA MET A 1 -8.87 8.09 -3.20
C MET A 1 -9.72 7.25 -2.24
N SER A 2 -9.17 6.36 -1.41
CA SER A 2 -9.94 5.83 -0.27
C SER A 2 -9.98 6.92 0.81
N ASP A 3 -11.17 7.27 1.28
CA ASP A 3 -11.42 8.23 2.37
C ASP A 3 -11.46 7.53 3.74
N GLU A 4 -10.97 6.29 3.82
CA GLU A 4 -11.09 5.44 5.01
C GLU A 4 -10.24 5.93 6.19
N LEU A 5 -9.05 6.51 5.97
CA LEU A 5 -8.27 7.09 7.07
C LEU A 5 -8.93 8.36 7.59
N GLU A 6 -9.48 9.19 6.70
CA GLU A 6 -10.24 10.38 7.08
C GLU A 6 -11.49 10.03 7.91
N LYS A 7 -12.22 8.98 7.50
CA LYS A 7 -13.34 8.41 8.27
C LYS A 7 -12.93 7.92 9.67
N ARG A 8 -11.66 7.57 9.86
CA ARG A 8 -11.06 7.22 11.18
C ARG A 8 -10.57 8.45 11.95
N GLY A 9 -10.83 9.65 11.46
CA GLY A 9 -10.43 10.93 12.05
C GLY A 9 -8.97 11.31 11.81
N ILE A 10 -8.26 10.58 10.94
CA ILE A 10 -6.85 10.84 10.65
C ILE A 10 -6.75 11.99 9.66
N LYS A 11 -5.89 12.96 9.98
CA LYS A 11 -5.64 14.11 9.13
C LYS A 11 -4.28 13.97 8.47
N LEU A 12 -4.26 13.99 7.15
CA LEU A 12 -3.06 14.01 6.36
C LEU A 12 -2.82 15.41 5.79
N GLU A 13 -1.59 15.88 5.90
CA GLU A 13 -1.18 17.17 5.36
C GLU A 13 0.12 16.97 4.58
N VAL A 14 0.17 17.54 3.38
CA VAL A 14 1.39 17.62 2.58
C VAL A 14 1.85 19.06 2.55
N ILE A 15 3.13 19.26 2.88
CA ILE A 15 3.78 20.57 2.97
C ILE A 15 4.91 20.59 1.95
N LEU A 16 5.04 21.67 1.19
CA LEU A 16 6.15 21.92 0.27
C LEU A 16 6.78 23.26 0.66
N GLY A 17 8.02 23.24 1.14
CA GLY A 17 8.66 24.41 1.73
C GLY A 17 7.88 24.92 2.96
N LYS A 18 7.18 26.04 2.81
CA LYS A 18 6.29 26.64 3.83
C LYS A 18 4.80 26.54 3.48
N GLU A 19 4.46 26.06 2.29
CA GLU A 19 3.10 25.99 1.79
C GLU A 19 2.47 24.65 2.14
N ARG A 20 1.23 24.67 2.66
CA ARG A 20 0.40 23.47 2.77
C ARG A 20 -0.33 23.27 1.45
N LEU A 21 -0.13 22.11 0.84
CA LEU A 21 -0.74 21.77 -0.44
C LEU A 21 -2.21 21.38 -0.27
N ILE A 22 -3.01 21.75 -1.27
CA ILE A 22 -4.40 21.32 -1.40
C ILE A 22 -4.41 19.95 -2.10
N LEU A 23 -5.13 19.00 -1.50
CA LEU A 23 -5.30 17.66 -2.06
C LEU A 23 -6.51 17.65 -2.99
N GLU A 24 -6.31 17.24 -4.24
CA GLU A 24 -7.42 16.94 -5.15
C GLU A 24 -8.00 15.55 -4.88
N GLU A 25 -9.21 15.27 -5.35
CA GLU A 25 -9.98 14.04 -5.06
C GLU A 25 -9.27 12.73 -5.47
N ASP A 26 -8.50 12.77 -6.56
CA ASP A 26 -7.69 11.65 -7.04
C ASP A 26 -6.32 11.56 -6.36
N GLY A 27 -6.05 12.45 -5.40
CA GLY A 27 -4.79 12.55 -4.67
C GLY A 27 -3.72 13.38 -5.32
N TYR A 28 -4.00 13.98 -6.48
CA TYR A 28 -3.03 14.85 -7.11
C TYR A 28 -2.65 16.02 -6.20
N LEU A 29 -1.34 16.29 -6.16
CA LEU A 29 -0.74 17.38 -5.40
C LEU A 29 -0.35 18.53 -6.33
N LEU A 30 0.51 18.23 -7.31
CA LEU A 30 1.12 19.21 -8.22
C LEU A 30 2.02 18.53 -9.25
N SER A 31 2.43 19.31 -10.25
CA SER A 31 3.44 18.96 -11.24
C SER A 31 4.83 19.40 -10.79
N GLN A 32 5.86 18.74 -11.31
CA GLN A 32 7.27 19.04 -11.03
C GLN A 32 7.68 20.50 -11.26
N GLU A 33 7.00 21.23 -12.15
CA GLU A 33 7.24 22.64 -12.46
C GLU A 33 7.10 23.53 -11.21
N ARG A 34 6.31 23.09 -10.22
CA ARG A 34 6.06 23.83 -8.98
C ARG A 34 6.98 23.42 -7.81
N ILE A 35 7.83 22.40 -7.96
CA ILE A 35 8.65 21.86 -6.85
C ILE A 35 9.99 22.56 -6.71
N GLY A 36 10.64 22.88 -7.83
CA GLY A 36 12.04 23.30 -7.82
C GLY A 36 12.94 22.24 -7.18
N SER A 37 13.67 22.61 -6.11
CA SER A 37 14.58 21.74 -5.35
C SER A 37 14.04 21.34 -3.97
N GLU A 38 12.76 21.55 -3.71
CA GLU A 38 12.17 21.34 -2.38
C GLU A 38 11.87 19.86 -2.08
N GLN A 39 11.68 19.56 -0.79
CA GLN A 39 11.24 18.26 -0.31
C GLN A 39 9.80 18.36 0.20
N PHE A 40 9.05 17.26 0.10
CA PHE A 40 7.75 17.18 0.72
C PHE A 40 7.86 16.89 2.22
N GLY A 41 7.10 17.60 3.04
CA GLY A 41 6.77 17.21 4.39
C GLY A 41 5.42 16.51 4.42
N LEU A 42 5.38 15.23 4.77
CA LEU A 42 4.16 14.50 5.05
C LEU A 42 3.90 14.51 6.56
N ARG A 43 2.78 15.09 6.98
CA ARG A 43 2.32 15.12 8.37
C ARG A 43 1.05 14.30 8.51
N CYS A 44 1.05 13.40 9.49
CA CYS A 44 -0.06 12.52 9.83
C CYS A 44 -0.47 12.78 11.28
N SER A 45 -1.71 13.20 11.49
CA SER A 45 -2.29 13.45 12.81
C SER A 45 -3.35 12.41 13.09
N ILE A 46 -3.13 11.59 14.11
CA ILE A 46 -3.98 10.45 14.47
C ILE A 46 -4.69 10.77 15.79
N PRO A 47 -6.04 10.67 15.88
CA PRO A 47 -6.74 10.83 17.14
C PRO A 47 -6.23 9.83 18.20
N LYS A 48 -5.96 10.32 19.40
CA LYS A 48 -5.60 9.45 20.53
C LYS A 48 -6.79 8.58 20.91
N ARG A 49 -6.51 7.32 21.27
CA ARG A 49 -7.49 6.33 21.70
C ARG A 49 -7.13 5.84 23.11
N GLU A 50 -8.13 5.51 23.92
CA GLU A 50 -7.94 5.08 25.31
C GLU A 50 -7.30 3.68 25.43
N LYS A 51 -7.61 2.78 24.48
CA LYS A 51 -7.14 1.38 24.51
C LYS A 51 -5.85 1.20 23.71
N LEU A 52 -6.00 0.86 22.42
CA LEU A 52 -4.89 0.50 21.56
C LEU A 52 -4.54 1.69 20.66
N MET A 53 -3.37 2.27 20.91
CA MET A 53 -2.87 3.43 20.18
C MET A 53 -2.28 3.01 18.82
N PRO A 54 -2.69 3.64 17.71
CA PRO A 54 -2.02 3.42 16.43
C PRO A 54 -0.57 3.87 16.47
N LEU A 55 0.31 3.15 15.77
CA LEU A 55 1.73 3.46 15.69
C LEU A 55 2.13 3.83 14.26
N CYS A 56 2.96 4.85 14.10
CA CYS A 56 3.58 5.16 12.83
C CYS A 56 5.01 4.64 12.77
N PHE A 57 5.39 4.08 11.63
CA PHE A 57 6.73 3.51 11.44
C PHE A 57 7.20 3.62 9.99
N ASN A 58 8.51 3.57 9.81
CA ASN A 58 9.17 3.45 8.51
C ASN A 58 9.63 2.01 8.30
N VAL A 59 9.71 1.62 7.02
CA VAL A 59 10.28 0.33 6.61
C VAL A 59 11.40 0.60 5.62
N ASP A 60 12.57 0.00 5.84
CA ASP A 60 13.69 0.11 4.89
C ASP A 60 13.60 -0.95 3.76
N GLY A 61 14.57 -0.94 2.85
CA GLY A 61 14.63 -1.90 1.73
C GLY A 61 14.81 -3.37 2.17
N ASN A 62 15.17 -3.61 3.43
CA ASN A 62 15.42 -4.92 4.04
C ASN A 62 14.29 -5.34 5.01
N LYS A 63 13.14 -4.66 4.96
CA LYS A 63 11.99 -4.87 5.85
C LYS A 63 12.26 -4.56 7.34
N ASN A 64 13.32 -3.84 7.68
CA ASN A 64 13.54 -3.39 9.05
C ASN A 64 12.58 -2.27 9.40
N ILE A 65 12.11 -2.24 10.64
CA ILE A 65 11.12 -1.28 11.12
C ILE A 65 11.78 -0.26 12.04
N THR A 66 11.52 1.01 11.79
CA THR A 66 11.87 2.10 12.72
C THR A 66 10.61 2.85 13.12
N LEU A 67 10.25 2.79 14.40
CA LEU A 67 9.11 3.55 14.93
C LEU A 67 9.37 5.05 14.80
N MET A 68 8.35 5.79 14.37
CA MET A 68 8.45 7.23 14.23
C MET A 68 8.30 7.90 15.60
N LYS A 69 9.11 8.94 15.84
CA LYS A 69 8.99 9.77 17.03
C LYS A 69 7.68 10.56 16.98
N LEU A 70 6.94 10.52 18.08
CA LEU A 70 5.78 11.38 18.31
C LEU A 70 6.25 12.84 18.42
N ARG A 71 5.57 13.75 17.72
CA ARG A 71 5.87 15.19 17.71
C ARG A 71 4.76 16.07 18.30
N SER A 72 3.74 15.47 18.91
CA SER A 72 2.56 16.22 19.34
C SER A 72 2.75 16.90 20.70
N GLU A 73 2.36 18.17 20.79
CA GLU A 73 2.02 18.86 22.03
C GLU A 73 0.49 18.80 22.31
N ASP A 74 -0.33 18.43 21.31
CA ASP A 74 -1.79 18.32 21.45
C ASP A 74 -2.16 17.02 22.18
N GLU A 75 -2.91 17.17 23.26
CA GLU A 75 -3.38 16.03 24.06
C GLU A 75 -4.34 15.12 23.30
N ARG A 76 -5.02 15.60 22.26
CA ARG A 76 -6.03 14.85 21.50
C ARG A 76 -5.46 14.08 20.31
N PHE A 77 -4.29 14.46 19.80
CA PHE A 77 -3.71 13.87 18.60
C PHE A 77 -2.28 13.36 18.83
N SER A 78 -1.95 12.25 18.18
CA SER A 78 -0.59 11.80 17.96
C SER A 78 -0.14 12.26 16.58
N VAL A 79 0.87 13.14 16.54
CA VAL A 79 1.37 13.76 15.30
C VAL A 79 2.70 13.13 14.91
N PHE A 80 2.76 12.65 13.68
CA PHE A 80 3.95 12.09 13.07
C PHE A 80 4.29 12.89 11.81
N SER A 81 5.57 13.02 11.51
CA SER A 81 6.01 13.75 10.31
C SER A 81 7.22 13.10 9.67
N LYS A 82 7.21 13.06 8.34
CA LYS A 82 8.29 12.52 7.52
C LYS A 82 8.63 13.51 6.41
N LYS A 83 9.93 13.72 6.18
CA LYS A 83 10.41 14.39 4.97
C LYS A 83 10.58 13.35 3.87
N ILE A 84 10.04 13.64 2.69
CA ILE A 84 10.13 12.80 1.50
C ILE A 84 10.95 13.55 0.47
N SER A 85 12.11 12.99 0.16
CA SER A 85 13.05 13.55 -0.81
C SER A 85 12.51 13.45 -2.23
N VAL A 86 12.76 14.50 -3.01
CA VAL A 86 12.54 14.52 -4.46
C VAL A 86 13.91 14.49 -5.13
N THR A 87 14.07 13.61 -6.09
CA THR A 87 15.31 13.43 -6.87
C THR A 87 15.01 13.64 -8.34
N LYS A 88 16.03 14.03 -9.10
CA LYS A 88 15.91 14.20 -10.55
C LYS A 88 16.48 12.98 -11.25
N THR A 89 15.71 12.43 -12.19
CA THR A 89 16.16 11.36 -13.08
C THR A 89 17.04 11.91 -14.22
N ASP A 90 17.72 11.03 -14.95
CA ASP A 90 18.54 11.38 -16.11
C ASP A 90 17.76 12.11 -17.20
N PHE A 91 16.43 11.92 -17.26
CA PHE A 91 15.53 12.58 -18.21
C PHE A 91 14.95 13.89 -17.66
N ASN A 92 15.56 14.48 -16.63
CA ASN A 92 15.10 15.72 -16.00
C ASN A 92 13.70 15.63 -15.36
N ILE A 93 13.20 14.42 -15.08
CA ILE A 93 11.91 14.21 -14.40
C ILE A 93 12.14 14.10 -12.90
N LEU A 94 11.40 14.88 -12.11
CA LEU A 94 11.42 14.80 -10.64
C LEU A 94 10.60 13.62 -10.12
N THR A 95 11.18 12.85 -9.20
CA THR A 95 10.56 11.63 -8.65
C THR A 95 10.77 11.47 -7.15
N THR A 96 9.84 10.79 -6.48
CA THR A 96 10.05 10.20 -5.16
C THR A 96 10.36 8.71 -5.32
N HIS A 97 11.10 8.13 -4.37
CA HIS A 97 11.52 6.73 -4.46
C HIS A 97 11.08 5.91 -3.24
N TYR A 98 10.56 4.72 -3.51
CA TYR A 98 10.39 3.68 -2.50
C TYR A 98 11.76 3.14 -2.06
N PRO A 99 11.99 2.88 -0.76
CA PRO A 99 11.02 2.89 0.36
C PRO A 99 10.90 4.23 1.10
N GLU A 100 11.59 5.28 0.66
CA GLU A 100 11.65 6.57 1.38
C GLU A 100 10.42 7.46 1.17
N ASN A 101 9.57 7.14 0.19
CA ASN A 101 8.42 7.94 -0.19
C ASN A 101 7.14 7.72 0.64
N ASN A 102 7.21 6.90 1.69
CA ASN A 102 6.05 6.52 2.47
C ASN A 102 6.33 6.47 3.98
N LEU A 103 5.25 6.51 4.75
CA LEU A 103 5.19 6.05 6.13
C LEU A 103 4.07 5.02 6.26
N ARG A 104 4.13 4.18 7.30
CA ARG A 104 3.10 3.20 7.59
C ARG A 104 2.46 3.45 8.94
N ILE A 105 1.17 3.16 9.04
CA ILE A 105 0.37 3.27 10.24
C ILE A 105 -0.15 1.88 10.59
N LEU A 106 0.17 1.40 11.78
CA LEU A 106 -0.37 0.17 12.34
C LEU A 106 -1.58 0.52 13.20
N PHE A 107 -2.75 -0.04 12.86
CA PHE A 107 -3.95 0.04 13.69
C PHE A 107 -4.13 -1.28 14.43
N PRO A 108 -3.72 -1.35 15.69
CA PRO A 108 -4.08 -2.47 16.54
C PRO A 108 -5.58 -2.39 16.87
N GLU A 109 -6.24 -3.55 16.87
CA GLU A 109 -7.63 -3.73 17.22
C GLU A 109 -7.76 -4.81 18.31
N GLU A 110 -8.93 -4.85 18.94
CA GLU A 110 -9.25 -5.85 19.95
C GLU A 110 -9.15 -7.27 19.39
N LYS A 111 -9.00 -8.23 20.31
CA LYS A 111 -8.91 -9.66 20.01
C LYS A 111 -7.75 -10.01 19.08
N GLY A 112 -6.70 -9.19 19.03
CA GLY A 112 -5.51 -9.49 18.25
C GLY A 112 -5.56 -9.17 16.76
N ARG A 113 -6.59 -8.45 16.29
CA ARG A 113 -6.64 -7.98 14.91
C ARG A 113 -5.73 -6.77 14.73
N PHE A 114 -5.21 -6.59 13.53
CA PHE A 114 -4.58 -5.33 13.17
C PHE A 114 -4.57 -5.10 11.66
N GLU A 115 -4.48 -3.84 11.30
CA GLU A 115 -4.30 -3.39 9.92
C GLU A 115 -3.02 -2.56 9.79
N ILE A 116 -2.45 -2.56 8.59
CA ILE A 116 -1.34 -1.68 8.22
C ILE A 116 -1.74 -0.88 7.00
N TRP A 117 -1.71 0.43 7.17
CA TRP A 117 -1.96 1.41 6.13
C TRP A 117 -0.65 2.06 5.71
N GLU A 118 -0.46 2.23 4.41
CA GLU A 118 0.69 2.92 3.82
C GLU A 118 0.22 4.24 3.23
N VAL A 119 0.84 5.33 3.67
CA VAL A 119 0.60 6.69 3.17
C VAL A 119 1.86 7.13 2.45
N ALA A 120 1.75 7.45 1.17
CA ALA A 120 2.89 7.71 0.31
C ALA A 120 2.68 8.90 -0.61
N ILE A 121 3.76 9.64 -0.89
CA ILE A 121 3.82 10.60 -1.98
C ILE A 121 4.52 9.93 -3.15
N VAL A 122 3.78 9.66 -4.22
CA VAL A 122 4.28 8.94 -5.40
C VAL A 122 4.43 9.88 -6.57
N SER A 123 5.42 9.64 -7.43
CA SER A 123 5.60 10.36 -8.69
C SER A 123 5.35 9.46 -9.88
N GLN A 124 4.58 9.96 -10.85
CA GLN A 124 4.39 9.33 -12.16
C GLN A 124 4.55 10.40 -13.24
N ASP A 125 5.58 10.23 -14.08
CA ASP A 125 5.87 11.14 -15.20
C ASP A 125 5.98 12.62 -14.76
N GLY A 126 6.50 12.89 -13.55
CA GLY A 126 6.67 14.25 -13.00
C GLY A 126 5.42 14.84 -12.34
N LEU A 127 4.33 14.07 -12.24
CA LEU A 127 3.14 14.40 -11.46
C LEU A 127 3.20 13.72 -10.09
N PHE A 128 2.85 14.44 -9.03
CA PHE A 128 2.93 13.96 -7.66
C PHE A 128 1.54 13.73 -7.08
N PHE A 129 1.40 12.63 -6.34
CA PHE A 129 0.13 12.23 -5.75
C PHE A 129 0.34 11.78 -4.31
N LEU A 130 -0.53 12.23 -3.40
CA LEU A 130 -0.73 11.58 -2.11
C LEU A 130 -1.57 10.32 -2.33
N THR A 131 -1.14 9.22 -1.73
CA THR A 131 -1.81 7.93 -1.81
C THR A 131 -1.95 7.31 -0.45
N GLU A 132 -3.06 6.60 -0.25
CA GLU A 132 -3.38 5.86 0.96
C GLU A 132 -3.80 4.45 0.58
N GLN A 133 -3.24 3.45 1.25
CA GLN A 133 -3.54 2.05 0.94
C GLN A 133 -3.45 1.15 2.17
N LYS A 134 -4.50 0.39 2.46
CA LYS A 134 -4.40 -0.78 3.35
C LYS A 134 -3.55 -1.86 2.67
N THR A 135 -2.35 -2.09 3.20
CA THR A 135 -1.38 -3.05 2.65
C THR A 135 -1.49 -4.41 3.32
N TYR A 136 -1.86 -4.43 4.60
CA TYR A 136 -2.06 -5.66 5.35
C TYR A 136 -3.27 -5.57 6.29
N GLU A 137 -3.89 -6.73 6.47
CA GLU A 137 -4.86 -7.02 7.52
C GLU A 137 -4.55 -8.42 8.03
N ALA A 138 -4.53 -8.59 9.35
CA ALA A 138 -4.14 -9.83 9.98
C ALA A 138 -4.82 -10.03 11.34
N GLN A 139 -4.77 -11.29 11.78
CA GLN A 139 -5.26 -11.76 13.07
C GLN A 139 -4.11 -12.50 13.76
N CYS A 140 -3.83 -12.13 15.00
CA CYS A 140 -2.99 -12.90 15.90
C CYS A 140 -3.83 -13.90 16.71
N PHE A 141 -3.24 -15.03 17.04
CA PHE A 141 -3.88 -16.10 17.81
C PHE A 141 -2.99 -16.51 18.97
N ARG A 142 -3.58 -17.11 19.99
CA ARG A 142 -2.85 -17.79 21.07
C ARG A 142 -2.89 -19.30 20.83
N GLU A 143 -1.72 -19.92 20.85
CA GLU A 143 -1.59 -21.38 20.85
C GLU A 143 -1.85 -21.94 22.26
N ASP A 144 -2.09 -23.25 22.36
CA ASP A 144 -2.35 -23.94 23.64
C ASP A 144 -1.19 -23.81 24.65
N ASN A 145 0.03 -23.60 24.15
CA ASN A 145 1.24 -23.33 24.95
C ASN A 145 1.35 -21.86 25.42
N GLY A 146 0.35 -21.02 25.14
CA GLY A 146 0.32 -19.59 25.48
C GLY A 146 1.04 -18.65 24.51
N LYS A 147 1.76 -19.18 23.50
CA LYS A 147 2.52 -18.39 22.52
C LYS A 147 1.59 -17.66 21.57
N MET A 148 1.88 -16.37 21.34
CA MET A 148 1.21 -15.62 20.27
C MET A 148 1.85 -15.93 18.91
N ILE A 149 0.99 -16.25 17.94
CA ILE A 149 1.35 -16.44 16.54
C ILE A 149 0.55 -15.51 15.62
N CYS A 150 1.13 -15.17 14.47
CA CYS A 150 0.40 -14.52 13.38
C CYS A 150 0.65 -15.25 12.05
N PRO A 151 -0.24 -16.18 11.65
CA PRO A 151 -0.02 -17.05 10.49
C PRO A 151 0.31 -16.28 9.20
N ARG A 152 -0.30 -15.10 8.99
CA ARG A 152 -0.04 -14.27 7.80
C ARG A 152 1.43 -13.86 7.69
N PHE A 153 2.07 -13.46 8.79
CA PHE A 153 3.43 -12.93 8.77
C PHE A 153 4.51 -13.96 9.08
N GLU A 154 4.14 -15.10 9.64
CA GLU A 154 5.06 -16.23 9.87
C GLU A 154 5.19 -17.12 8.63
N THR A 155 4.08 -17.44 7.95
CA THR A 155 4.10 -18.43 6.85
C THR A 155 4.03 -17.82 5.45
N LYS A 156 3.19 -16.79 5.24
CA LYS A 156 2.92 -16.24 3.91
C LYS A 156 3.81 -15.06 3.55
N THR A 157 3.72 -13.98 4.32
CA THR A 157 4.46 -12.74 4.05
C THR A 157 5.90 -12.80 4.52
N GLN A 158 6.20 -13.64 5.52
CA GLN A 158 7.51 -13.82 6.13
C GLN A 158 8.16 -12.46 6.46
N TRP A 159 7.61 -11.81 7.47
CA TRP A 159 8.10 -10.51 7.96
C TRP A 159 8.30 -10.54 9.48
N PRO A 160 9.33 -11.25 9.96
CA PRO A 160 9.56 -11.44 11.40
C PRO A 160 9.80 -10.12 12.14
N GLN A 161 10.43 -9.12 11.50
CA GLN A 161 10.66 -7.80 12.08
C GLN A 161 9.35 -7.11 12.48
N LEU A 162 8.27 -7.26 11.72
CA LEU A 162 6.95 -6.74 12.09
C LEU A 162 6.44 -7.36 13.38
N MET A 163 6.66 -8.64 13.58
CA MET A 163 6.21 -9.32 14.80
C MET A 163 6.94 -8.83 16.04
N THR A 164 8.15 -8.27 15.92
CA THR A 164 8.84 -7.63 17.06
C THR A 164 8.12 -6.36 17.54
N VAL A 165 7.34 -5.71 16.67
CA VAL A 165 6.53 -4.53 16.99
C VAL A 165 5.12 -4.93 17.43
N VAL A 166 4.50 -5.89 16.72
CA VAL A 166 3.12 -6.32 17.00
C VAL A 166 3.00 -7.05 18.33
N LYS A 167 3.97 -7.92 18.68
CA LYS A 167 3.91 -8.74 19.89
C LYS A 167 3.70 -7.95 21.18
N PRO A 168 4.55 -6.96 21.50
CA PRO A 168 4.39 -6.18 22.73
C PRO A 168 3.04 -5.43 22.82
N ILE A 169 2.43 -5.07 21.70
CA ILE A 169 1.16 -4.32 21.67
C ILE A 169 -0.01 -5.24 22.01
N LEU A 170 -0.02 -6.46 21.48
CA LEU A 170 -1.15 -7.39 21.56
C LEU A 170 -0.96 -8.47 22.64
N GLU A 171 0.19 -8.52 23.32
CA GLU A 171 0.52 -9.56 24.31
C GLU A 171 -0.52 -9.67 25.43
N LYS A 172 -1.08 -8.51 25.84
CA LYS A 172 -2.06 -8.41 26.93
C LYS A 172 -3.51 -8.58 26.46
N GLU A 173 -3.74 -8.65 25.15
CA GLU A 173 -5.07 -8.83 24.60
C GLU A 173 -5.53 -10.29 24.74
N GLU A 174 -6.84 -10.46 24.90
CA GLU A 174 -7.48 -11.77 24.83
C GLU A 174 -7.56 -12.22 23.37
N LEU A 175 -6.58 -13.03 22.96
CA LEU A 175 -6.46 -13.49 21.59
C LEU A 175 -7.30 -14.76 21.38
N PRO A 176 -7.94 -14.92 20.22
CA PRO A 176 -8.64 -16.15 19.88
C PRO A 176 -7.68 -17.36 19.81
N PRO A 177 -8.19 -18.58 20.05
CA PRO A 177 -7.42 -19.79 19.83
C PRO A 177 -7.09 -19.95 18.35
N THR A 178 -5.99 -20.64 18.07
CA THR A 178 -5.52 -20.86 16.70
C THR A 178 -6.57 -21.65 15.89
N PRO A 179 -6.98 -21.18 14.70
CA PRO A 179 -7.96 -21.89 13.89
C PRO A 179 -7.37 -23.22 13.43
N LYS A 180 -8.16 -24.30 13.49
CA LYS A 180 -7.82 -25.59 12.91
C LYS A 180 -7.82 -25.45 11.38
N ASN A 181 -6.63 -25.19 10.83
CA ASN A 181 -6.26 -25.15 9.42
C ASN A 181 -7.40 -25.03 8.38
N THR A 182 -7.46 -23.88 7.72
CA THR A 182 -7.87 -23.86 6.31
C THR A 182 -6.86 -22.98 5.55
N PRO A 183 -5.94 -23.57 4.77
CA PRO A 183 -5.12 -22.77 3.88
C PRO A 183 -6.06 -22.04 2.90
N PRO A 184 -5.86 -20.74 2.63
CA PRO A 184 -6.63 -20.09 1.60
C PRO A 184 -6.33 -20.79 0.27
N SER A 185 -7.38 -21.09 -0.49
CA SER A 185 -7.22 -21.57 -1.85
C SER A 185 -6.41 -20.56 -2.65
N PRO A 186 -5.39 -20.99 -3.43
CA PRO A 186 -4.65 -20.09 -4.30
C PRO A 186 -5.63 -19.34 -5.21
N THR A 187 -5.37 -18.06 -5.45
CA THR A 187 -6.19 -17.25 -6.35
C THR A 187 -5.98 -17.74 -7.77
N LYS A 188 -6.84 -18.64 -8.24
CA LYS A 188 -6.80 -19.18 -9.61
C LYS A 188 -7.57 -18.25 -10.56
N ALA A 189 -7.02 -18.06 -11.75
CA ALA A 189 -7.69 -17.41 -12.87
C ALA A 189 -8.36 -18.47 -13.75
N MET A 190 -9.64 -18.76 -13.52
CA MET A 190 -10.42 -19.64 -14.41
C MET A 190 -11.16 -18.81 -15.46
N GLY A 191 -11.07 -19.22 -16.73
CA GLY A 191 -11.93 -18.70 -17.81
C GLY A 191 -11.52 -17.36 -18.43
N PHE A 192 -10.27 -16.91 -18.29
CA PHE A 192 -9.80 -15.71 -18.98
C PHE A 192 -9.49 -15.98 -20.45
N SER A 193 -9.95 -15.06 -21.30
CA SER A 193 -9.55 -15.04 -22.71
C SER A 193 -8.05 -14.71 -22.83
N LYS A 194 -7.46 -15.07 -23.97
CA LYS A 194 -6.04 -14.81 -24.26
C LYS A 194 -5.73 -13.32 -23.99
N ASN A 195 -4.58 -13.06 -23.37
CA ASN A 195 -4.10 -11.73 -23.00
C ASN A 195 -4.87 -11.01 -21.88
N HIS A 196 -5.57 -11.74 -21.02
CA HIS A 196 -6.18 -11.19 -19.82
C HIS A 196 -5.53 -11.74 -18.55
N GLY A 197 -5.68 -11.00 -17.47
CA GLY A 197 -5.22 -11.40 -16.16
C GLY A 197 -6.05 -10.77 -15.06
N LYS A 198 -5.90 -11.30 -13.84
CA LYS A 198 -6.51 -10.74 -12.63
C LYS A 198 -5.42 -10.19 -11.73
N VAL A 199 -5.60 -8.96 -11.27
CA VAL A 199 -4.70 -8.34 -10.29
C VAL A 199 -4.81 -9.10 -8.98
N VAL A 200 -3.71 -9.71 -8.54
CA VAL A 200 -3.62 -10.39 -7.23
C VAL A 200 -3.45 -9.33 -6.16
N TRP A 201 -2.50 -8.43 -6.36
CA TRP A 201 -2.24 -7.30 -5.48
C TRP A 201 -1.59 -6.16 -6.27
N TRP A 202 -1.74 -4.94 -5.75
CA TRP A 202 -1.09 -3.74 -6.27
C TRP A 202 -0.58 -2.93 -5.09
N ASN A 203 0.62 -2.36 -5.17
CA ASN A 203 1.13 -1.45 -4.15
C ASN A 203 1.32 -0.05 -4.75
N LEU A 204 0.61 0.95 -4.20
CA LEU A 204 0.64 2.32 -4.69
C LEU A 204 2.02 2.97 -4.48
N ALA A 205 2.61 2.84 -3.29
CA ALA A 205 3.90 3.45 -2.96
C ALA A 205 5.05 2.96 -3.86
N GLN A 206 5.02 1.69 -4.25
CA GLN A 206 5.98 1.06 -5.15
C GLN A 206 5.64 1.24 -6.63
N GLY A 207 4.36 1.48 -6.96
CA GLY A 207 3.88 1.68 -8.32
C GLY A 207 3.87 0.40 -9.18
N TRP A 208 3.80 -0.76 -8.55
CA TRP A 208 3.69 -2.03 -9.26
C TRP A 208 2.88 -3.06 -8.47
N GLY A 209 2.50 -4.13 -9.15
CA GLY A 209 1.73 -5.23 -8.58
C GLY A 209 1.93 -6.54 -9.34
N GLU A 210 1.14 -7.52 -8.94
CA GLU A 210 1.13 -8.86 -9.50
C GLU A 210 -0.22 -9.15 -10.15
N ILE A 211 -0.17 -9.79 -11.32
CA ILE A 211 -1.33 -10.38 -11.97
C ILE A 211 -1.15 -11.88 -12.09
N VAL A 212 -2.25 -12.63 -11.99
CA VAL A 212 -2.33 -14.03 -12.37
C VAL A 212 -2.91 -14.14 -13.79
N LEU A 213 -2.25 -14.90 -14.65
CA LEU A 213 -2.52 -14.99 -16.08
C LEU A 213 -3.44 -16.18 -16.42
N ASP A 214 -3.36 -17.27 -15.65
CA ASP A 214 -4.02 -18.53 -16.00
C ASP A 214 -4.39 -19.39 -14.78
N ALA A 215 -5.06 -20.51 -15.05
CA ALA A 215 -5.50 -21.46 -14.03
C ALA A 215 -4.35 -22.24 -13.38
N LYS A 216 -3.17 -22.28 -14.02
CA LYS A 216 -1.95 -22.90 -13.47
C LYS A 216 -1.27 -21.99 -12.44
N GLY A 217 -1.70 -20.73 -12.33
CA GLY A 217 -1.13 -19.77 -11.41
C GLY A 217 0.12 -19.09 -11.96
N THR A 218 0.28 -19.02 -13.29
CA THR A 218 1.37 -18.25 -13.89
C THR A 218 1.18 -16.77 -13.54
N THR A 219 2.20 -16.14 -12.98
CA THR A 219 2.14 -14.74 -12.54
C THR A 219 3.05 -13.84 -13.37
N ALA A 220 2.67 -12.57 -13.47
CA ALA A 220 3.48 -11.53 -14.07
C ALA A 220 3.42 -10.26 -13.21
N LYS A 221 4.51 -9.50 -13.26
CA LYS A 221 4.56 -8.14 -12.72
C LYS A 221 3.79 -7.19 -13.64
N VAL A 222 3.17 -6.17 -13.06
CA VAL A 222 2.70 -4.99 -13.79
C VAL A 222 3.27 -3.75 -13.12
N HIS A 223 3.96 -2.90 -13.87
CA HIS A 223 4.45 -1.61 -13.40
C HIS A 223 3.56 -0.48 -13.95
N TRP A 224 3.42 0.63 -13.23
CA TRP A 224 2.55 1.75 -13.63
C TRP A 224 2.89 2.30 -15.02
N LYS A 225 4.17 2.35 -15.40
CA LYS A 225 4.63 2.73 -16.76
C LYS A 225 4.08 1.82 -17.86
N GLY A 226 3.69 0.60 -17.52
CA GLY A 226 3.07 -0.36 -18.44
C GLY A 226 1.57 -0.15 -18.61
N ILE A 227 0.92 0.67 -17.77
CA ILE A 227 -0.51 0.95 -17.83
C ILE A 227 -0.77 2.07 -18.85
N LEU A 228 -1.73 1.84 -19.74
CA LEU A 228 -2.16 2.84 -20.72
C LEU A 228 -2.86 4.01 -20.02
N PRO A 229 -2.68 5.26 -20.50
CA PRO A 229 -3.38 6.41 -19.94
C PRO A 229 -4.90 6.22 -19.91
N ASN A 230 -5.54 6.73 -18.86
CA ASN A 230 -6.99 6.73 -18.72
C ASN A 230 -7.47 8.19 -18.59
N PRO A 231 -8.36 8.68 -19.47
CA PRO A 231 -8.82 10.07 -19.40
C PRO A 231 -9.57 10.40 -18.11
N LYS A 232 -10.14 9.40 -17.41
CA LYS A 232 -10.87 9.58 -16.15
C LYS A 232 -9.96 9.67 -14.92
N ARG A 233 -8.67 9.30 -15.02
CA ARG A 233 -7.76 9.21 -13.86
C ARG A 233 -6.32 9.56 -14.23
N ARG A 234 -5.73 10.55 -13.53
CA ARG A 234 -4.31 10.93 -13.72
C ARG A 234 -3.35 9.87 -13.18
N LEU A 235 -3.63 9.36 -11.97
CA LEU A 235 -2.81 8.32 -11.35
C LEU A 235 -3.05 6.96 -12.03
N LYS A 236 -1.98 6.37 -12.59
CA LYS A 236 -1.99 5.02 -13.19
C LYS A 236 -1.82 3.99 -12.08
N SER A 237 -2.90 3.29 -11.74
CA SER A 237 -2.91 2.24 -10.73
C SER A 237 -3.93 1.15 -11.04
N LEU A 238 -3.81 0.00 -10.38
CA LEU A 238 -4.75 -1.12 -10.47
C LEU A 238 -5.33 -1.46 -9.09
N LEU A 239 -6.49 -2.11 -9.08
CA LEU A 239 -7.14 -2.58 -7.85
C LEU A 239 -7.02 -4.11 -7.72
N PRO A 240 -6.77 -4.65 -6.51
CA PRO A 240 -6.84 -6.09 -6.28
C PRO A 240 -8.18 -6.68 -6.76
N GLY A 241 -8.11 -7.81 -7.44
CA GLY A 241 -9.27 -8.50 -8.02
C GLY A 241 -9.76 -7.94 -9.36
N GLN A 242 -9.24 -6.81 -9.83
CA GLN A 242 -9.57 -6.22 -11.13
C GLN A 242 -9.12 -7.12 -12.27
N ILE A 243 -9.95 -7.25 -13.31
CA ILE A 243 -9.57 -7.91 -14.55
C ILE A 243 -8.96 -6.87 -15.48
N ILE A 244 -7.84 -7.23 -16.09
CA ILE A 244 -7.11 -6.38 -17.02
C ILE A 244 -6.89 -7.11 -18.34
N SER A 245 -6.70 -6.35 -19.40
CA SER A 245 -6.09 -6.82 -20.65
C SER A 245 -4.65 -6.31 -20.74
N TYR A 246 -3.78 -7.08 -21.39
CA TYR A 246 -2.41 -6.67 -21.73
C TYR A 246 -2.14 -6.94 -23.21
N ARG A 247 -1.14 -6.29 -23.81
CA ARG A 247 -0.77 -6.56 -25.22
C ARG A 247 0.53 -7.34 -25.37
N LYS A 248 1.36 -7.36 -24.33
CA LYS A 248 2.70 -7.95 -24.38
C LYS A 248 3.11 -8.46 -23.00
N LEU A 249 3.81 -9.59 -22.99
CA LEU A 249 4.56 -10.10 -21.85
C LEU A 249 6.04 -10.06 -22.22
N ASP A 250 6.82 -9.32 -21.44
CA ASP A 250 8.27 -9.23 -21.58
C ASP A 250 8.95 -9.99 -20.43
N GLN A 251 10.22 -10.33 -20.59
CA GLN A 251 11.02 -10.77 -19.45
C GLN A 251 11.10 -9.63 -18.44
N ALA A 252 10.72 -9.91 -17.19
CA ALA A 252 10.77 -8.93 -16.12
C ALA A 252 12.21 -8.49 -15.87
N ARG A 253 12.41 -7.19 -15.70
CA ARG A 253 13.70 -6.60 -15.34
C ARG A 253 13.67 -6.09 -13.89
N GLY A 254 14.83 -6.12 -13.24
CA GLY A 254 15.03 -5.65 -11.86
C GLY A 254 14.89 -6.74 -10.79
N ARG A 255 15.03 -6.35 -9.52
CA ARG A 255 15.04 -7.27 -8.37
C ARG A 255 13.64 -7.56 -7.85
N THR A 256 12.76 -8.17 -8.66
CA THR A 256 11.36 -8.42 -8.27
C THR A 256 10.92 -9.89 -8.22
N GLY A 257 11.78 -10.88 -8.45
CA GLY A 257 11.42 -12.31 -8.39
C GLY A 257 10.49 -12.81 -9.51
N PHE A 258 9.74 -11.92 -10.16
CA PHE A 258 8.95 -12.22 -11.35
C PHE A 258 9.82 -12.55 -12.55
N LEU A 259 9.36 -13.49 -13.37
CA LEU A 259 9.95 -13.83 -14.66
C LEU A 259 9.35 -13.02 -15.81
N LEU A 260 8.07 -12.65 -15.69
CA LEU A 260 7.30 -11.96 -16.72
C LEU A 260 6.83 -10.59 -16.25
N GLU A 261 6.74 -9.63 -17.17
CA GLU A 261 6.14 -8.32 -16.95
C GLU A 261 5.14 -7.99 -18.06
N ALA A 262 3.90 -7.68 -17.68
CA ALA A 262 2.87 -7.27 -18.63
C ALA A 262 2.97 -5.78 -18.97
N LYS A 263 2.80 -5.48 -20.27
CA LYS A 263 2.88 -4.13 -20.83
C LYS A 263 1.63 -3.78 -21.65
N LYS A 264 1.42 -2.48 -21.82
CA LYS A 264 0.24 -1.90 -22.49
C LYS A 264 -1.04 -2.44 -21.85
N VAL A 265 -1.08 -2.35 -20.53
CA VAL A 265 -2.15 -2.85 -19.68
C VAL A 265 -3.29 -1.84 -19.66
N SER A 266 -4.52 -2.33 -19.79
CA SER A 266 -5.73 -1.55 -19.62
C SER A 266 -6.70 -2.30 -18.69
N PRO A 267 -7.28 -1.63 -17.68
CA PRO A 267 -8.42 -2.17 -16.96
C PRO A 267 -9.57 -2.54 -17.90
N LEU A 268 -10.17 -3.70 -17.68
CA LEU A 268 -11.49 -3.96 -18.23
C LEU A 268 -12.53 -3.36 -17.28
N GLU A 269 -13.37 -2.46 -17.78
CA GLU A 269 -14.59 -2.09 -17.05
C GLU A 269 -15.43 -3.37 -16.89
N ARG A 270 -15.93 -3.65 -15.68
CA ARG A 270 -16.92 -4.72 -15.55
C ARG A 270 -18.12 -4.25 -16.35
N GLU A 271 -18.60 -5.06 -17.30
CA GLU A 271 -19.97 -4.92 -17.77
C GLU A 271 -20.85 -5.01 -16.53
N GLU A 272 -21.42 -3.89 -16.11
CA GLU A 272 -22.57 -3.92 -15.23
C GLU A 272 -23.60 -4.73 -15.99
N LYS A 273 -23.78 -5.99 -15.58
CA LYS A 273 -24.94 -6.76 -16.01
C LYS A 273 -26.13 -5.94 -15.57
N ASN A 274 -26.80 -5.31 -16.54
CA ASN A 274 -28.15 -4.81 -16.41
C ASN A 274 -29.01 -5.97 -15.90
N ALA A 275 -29.15 -6.08 -14.59
CA ALA A 275 -30.17 -6.90 -13.95
C ALA A 275 -31.49 -6.13 -14.08
N ASN A 276 -31.99 -6.07 -15.30
CA ASN A 276 -33.38 -5.76 -15.62
C ASN A 276 -33.82 -6.83 -16.63
N CYS A 277 -34.22 -7.97 -16.08
CA CYS A 277 -35.22 -8.89 -16.64
C CYS A 277 -35.90 -9.57 -15.44
#